data_AF-A0AB39N2U6-F1
#
_entry.id   AF-A0AB39N2U6-F1
#
_cell.length_a   1.000
_cell.length_b   1.000
_cell.length_c   1.000
_cell.angle_alpha   90.00
_cell.angle_beta   90.00
_cell.angle_gamma   90.00
#
_symmetry.space_group_name_H-M   'P 1'
#
loop_
_entity.id
_entity.type
_entity.pdbx_description
1 polymer ?
#
loop_
_entity_poly.entity_id
_entity_poly.type
_entity_poly.pdbx_seq_one_letter_code
_entity_poly.pdbx_strand_id
1 'polypeptide(L)'
;MKCFEFFPVIVTRYPQDEDHAPILEDEVHARIYYAEDVCDGDLILASFSDDRRSDYFNDQYPASGYAYSPDCGCGVCCHLANHPGPVVVLADWGGWCDPWPANALALIIPTEERQIREKG
;
A
#
# COMPACT_ATOMS: atom_id res chain seq x y z
N MET A 1 -22.30 -12.80 -20.54
CA MET A 1 -20.95 -12.45 -21.02
C MET A 1 -20.57 -11.14 -20.33
N LYS A 2 -19.70 -11.16 -19.31
CA LYS A 2 -19.20 -9.94 -18.65
C LYS A 2 -18.03 -9.42 -19.48
N CYS A 3 -18.10 -8.18 -19.95
CA CYS A 3 -16.93 -7.50 -20.47
C CYS A 3 -16.01 -7.19 -19.28
N PHE A 4 -14.78 -7.69 -19.34
CA PHE A 4 -13.73 -7.26 -18.42
C PHE A 4 -13.07 -6.03 -19.02
N GLU A 5 -13.12 -4.92 -18.29
CA GLU A 5 -12.44 -3.70 -18.67
C GLU A 5 -11.05 -3.73 -18.00
N PHE A 6 -10.01 -3.71 -18.84
CA PHE A 6 -8.63 -3.66 -18.38
C PHE A 6 -8.19 -2.21 -18.31
N PHE A 7 -7.91 -1.73 -17.11
CA PHE A 7 -7.30 -0.42 -16.91
C PHE A 7 -5.80 -0.59 -16.68
N PRO A 8 -4.93 0.05 -17.49
CA PRO A 8 -3.51 -0.03 -17.26
C PRO A 8 -3.16 0.71 -15.96
N VAL A 9 -2.34 0.07 -15.13
CA VAL A 9 -1.66 0.70 -14.00
C VAL A 9 -0.23 0.98 -14.43
N ILE A 10 0.26 2.18 -14.18
CA ILE A 10 1.58 2.66 -14.63
C ILE A 10 2.51 2.68 -13.42
N VAL A 11 3.47 1.75 -13.39
CA VAL A 11 4.59 1.81 -12.45
C VAL A 11 5.69 2.64 -13.10
N THR A 12 5.99 3.80 -12.52
CA THR A 12 7.10 4.66 -12.93
C THR A 12 8.41 4.15 -12.34
N ARG A 13 9.53 4.73 -12.77
CA ARG A 13 10.83 4.41 -12.16
C ARG A 13 10.87 4.99 -10.74
N TYR A 14 11.47 4.26 -9.80
CA TYR A 14 11.75 4.80 -8.47
C TYR A 14 12.53 6.13 -8.58
N PRO A 15 12.12 7.19 -7.85
CA PRO A 15 12.80 8.47 -7.86
C PRO A 15 14.25 8.35 -7.38
N GLN A 16 15.13 9.15 -7.96
CA GLN A 16 16.54 9.25 -7.56
C GLN A 16 16.84 10.71 -7.23
N ASP A 17 16.16 11.24 -6.22
CA ASP A 17 16.27 12.61 -5.74
C ASP A 17 16.45 12.63 -4.22
N GLU A 18 16.50 13.84 -3.63
CA GLU A 18 16.79 14.04 -2.20
C GLU A 18 15.57 13.84 -1.29
N ASP A 19 14.36 13.80 -1.85
CA ASP A 19 13.11 13.70 -1.10
C ASP A 19 12.71 12.23 -0.87
N HIS A 20 13.35 11.28 -1.55
CA HIS A 20 13.06 9.85 -1.47
C HIS A 20 14.24 9.05 -0.92
N ALA A 21 13.99 8.26 0.13
CA ALA A 21 14.97 7.34 0.68
C ALA A 21 15.39 6.27 -0.34
N PRO A 22 16.63 5.75 -0.31
CA PRO A 22 16.99 4.64 -1.17
C PRO A 22 16.19 3.39 -0.77
N ILE A 23 15.67 2.64 -1.77
CA ILE A 23 15.11 1.31 -1.53
C ILE A 23 16.22 0.40 -0.99
N LEU A 24 15.99 -0.23 0.17
CA LEU A 24 16.94 -1.14 0.81
C LEU A 24 16.81 -2.60 0.35
N GLU A 25 15.66 -2.93 -0.26
CA GLU A 25 15.32 -4.25 -0.81
C GLU A 25 15.50 -4.30 -2.33
N ASP A 26 15.52 -5.51 -2.92
CA ASP A 26 15.61 -5.66 -4.38
C ASP A 26 14.26 -5.34 -5.06
N GLU A 27 14.25 -4.26 -5.86
CA GLU A 27 13.08 -3.76 -6.59
C GLU A 27 12.48 -4.79 -7.58
N VAL A 28 13.23 -5.81 -7.99
CA VAL A 28 12.71 -6.89 -8.87
C VAL A 28 11.56 -7.67 -8.21
N HIS A 29 11.48 -7.62 -6.89
CA HIS A 29 10.43 -8.24 -6.10
C HIS A 29 9.20 -7.36 -5.94
N ALA A 30 9.19 -6.12 -6.45
CA ALA A 30 8.04 -5.23 -6.34
C ALA A 30 6.80 -5.82 -7.06
N ARG A 31 5.66 -5.81 -6.38
CA ARG A 31 4.37 -6.31 -6.86
C ARG A 31 3.27 -5.33 -6.50
N ILE A 32 2.22 -5.33 -7.32
CA ILE A 32 1.01 -4.54 -7.05
C ILE A 32 0.03 -5.45 -6.33
N TYR A 33 -0.46 -4.99 -5.18
CA TYR A 33 -1.48 -5.66 -4.39
C TYR A 33 -2.63 -4.70 -4.07
N TYR A 34 -3.81 -5.25 -3.80
CA TYR A 34 -4.83 -4.48 -3.11
C TYR A 34 -4.40 -4.26 -1.65
N ALA A 35 -4.82 -3.14 -1.05
CA ALA A 35 -4.49 -2.83 0.34
C ALA A 35 -4.96 -3.92 1.30
N GLU A 36 -6.09 -4.59 1.02
CA GLU A 36 -6.57 -5.72 1.83
C GLU A 36 -5.70 -6.99 1.76
N ASP A 37 -4.85 -7.10 0.73
CA ASP A 37 -3.96 -8.24 0.52
C ASP A 37 -2.52 -7.97 1.01
N VAL A 38 -2.25 -6.76 1.54
CA VAL A 38 -0.98 -6.41 2.16
C VAL A 38 -0.87 -7.12 3.50
N CYS A 39 0.25 -7.80 3.72
CA CYS A 39 0.53 -8.55 4.95
C CYS A 39 1.52 -7.80 5.83
N ASP A 40 1.48 -8.09 7.13
CA ASP A 40 2.48 -7.58 8.09
C ASP A 40 3.90 -7.83 7.59
N GLY A 41 4.73 -6.79 7.63
CA GLY A 41 6.12 -6.80 7.19
C GLY A 41 6.34 -6.54 5.70
N ASP A 42 5.30 -6.58 4.86
CA ASP A 42 5.45 -6.20 3.45
C ASP A 42 5.90 -4.74 3.37
N LEU A 43 6.89 -4.44 2.54
CA LEU A 43 7.46 -3.10 2.43
C LEU A 43 6.64 -2.28 1.43
N ILE A 44 5.96 -1.24 1.90
CA ILE A 44 5.13 -0.36 1.09
C ILE A 44 6.01 0.71 0.42
N LEU A 45 5.94 0.81 -0.91
CA LEU A 45 6.74 1.72 -1.71
C LEU A 45 5.95 2.90 -2.25
N ALA A 46 4.73 2.65 -2.74
CA ALA A 46 3.92 3.65 -3.42
C ALA A 46 2.43 3.36 -3.31
N SER A 47 1.64 4.43 -3.39
CA SER A 47 0.22 4.37 -3.72
C SER A 47 0.02 4.52 -5.23
N PHE A 48 -1.24 4.48 -5.69
CA PHE A 48 -1.58 4.83 -7.07
C PHE A 48 -2.61 5.96 -7.08
N SER A 49 -2.27 7.04 -7.79
CA SER A 49 -3.14 8.20 -8.01
C SER A 49 -4.35 7.88 -8.89
N ASP A 50 -5.28 8.82 -9.02
CA ASP A 50 -6.49 8.68 -9.85
C ASP A 50 -6.18 8.40 -11.32
N ASP A 51 -5.04 8.90 -11.83
CA ASP A 51 -4.54 8.61 -13.17
C ASP A 51 -3.76 7.29 -13.28
N ARG A 52 -3.81 6.47 -12.21
CA ARG A 52 -3.24 5.12 -12.09
C ARG A 52 -1.72 5.07 -12.22
N ARG A 53 -1.03 6.16 -11.89
CA ARG A 53 0.43 6.21 -11.79
C ARG A 53 0.88 5.92 -10.36
N SER A 54 2.02 5.24 -10.22
CA SER A 54 2.64 5.07 -8.92
C SER A 54 3.08 6.41 -8.35
N ASP A 55 2.66 6.68 -7.11
CA ASP A 55 3.05 7.84 -6.31
C ASP A 55 3.88 7.34 -5.13
N TYR A 56 5.20 7.47 -5.26
CA TYR A 56 6.15 6.91 -4.30
C TYR A 56 6.15 7.73 -3.01
N PHE A 57 6.21 7.03 -1.89
CA PHE A 57 6.38 7.68 -0.60
C PHE A 57 7.82 8.14 -0.44
N ASN A 58 8.02 9.28 0.23
CA ASN A 58 9.33 9.80 0.60
C ASN A 58 10.17 8.74 1.34
N ASP A 59 9.54 8.02 2.27
CA ASP A 59 10.13 6.86 2.93
C ASP A 59 9.23 5.64 2.68
N GLN A 60 9.84 4.53 2.24
CA GLN A 60 9.19 3.23 2.30
C GLN A 60 8.97 2.82 3.77
N TYR A 61 7.91 2.05 4.04
CA TYR A 61 7.61 1.61 5.39
C TYR A 61 7.05 0.19 5.42
N PRO A 62 7.38 -0.60 6.46
CA PRO A 62 6.81 -1.92 6.64
C PRO A 62 5.33 -1.80 7.03
N ALA A 63 4.50 -2.62 6.41
CA ALA A 63 3.12 -2.78 6.83
C ALA A 63 3.05 -3.36 8.25
N SER A 64 2.15 -2.83 9.04
CA SER A 64 1.72 -3.39 10.32
C SER A 64 0.20 -3.33 10.31
N GLY A 65 -0.43 -4.45 9.99
CA GLY A 65 -1.86 -4.56 9.83
C GLY A 65 -2.58 -4.29 11.15
N TYR A 66 -3.50 -3.33 11.14
CA TYR A 66 -4.36 -3.05 12.26
C TYR A 66 -5.84 -3.03 11.85
N ALA A 67 -6.71 -3.32 12.81
CA ALA A 67 -8.14 -3.20 12.61
C ALA A 67 -8.51 -1.71 12.46
N TYR A 68 -9.19 -1.37 11.35
CA TYR A 68 -9.73 -0.03 11.17
C TYR A 68 -10.83 0.27 12.19
N SER A 69 -10.75 1.45 12.81
CA SER A 69 -11.83 2.04 13.59
C SER A 69 -11.91 3.53 13.29
N PRO A 70 -13.07 4.06 12.86
CA PRO A 70 -13.24 5.50 12.62
C PRO A 70 -13.09 6.33 13.91
N ASP A 71 -13.28 5.69 15.06
CA ASP A 71 -13.27 6.32 16.39
C ASP A 71 -11.94 6.13 17.14
N CYS A 72 -10.87 5.66 16.48
CA CYS A 72 -9.59 5.37 17.16
C CYS A 72 -8.88 6.61 17.73
N GLY A 73 -9.30 7.82 17.35
CA GLY A 73 -8.77 9.07 17.89
C GLY A 73 -7.44 9.54 17.29
N CYS A 74 -6.88 8.85 16.29
CA CYS A 74 -5.63 9.25 15.61
C CYS A 74 -5.78 10.49 14.72
N GLY A 75 -7.01 10.95 14.46
CA GLY A 75 -7.31 12.09 13.60
C GLY A 75 -7.33 11.80 12.10
N VAL A 76 -6.90 10.60 11.67
CA VAL A 76 -6.84 10.21 10.24
C VAL A 76 -7.98 9.29 9.84
N CYS A 77 -8.25 8.26 10.66
CA CYS A 77 -9.28 7.25 10.38
C CYS A 77 -10.68 7.86 10.19
N CYS A 78 -10.97 8.99 10.83
CA CYS A 78 -12.25 9.68 10.68
C CYS A 78 -12.50 10.21 9.27
N HIS A 79 -11.46 10.45 8.46
CA HIS A 79 -11.61 10.92 7.07
C HIS A 79 -12.22 9.87 6.15
N LEU A 80 -12.09 8.58 6.49
CA LEU A 80 -12.68 7.47 5.75
C LEU A 80 -13.95 6.91 6.40
N ALA A 81 -14.50 7.56 7.43
CA ALA A 81 -15.68 7.07 8.15
C ALA A 81 -16.93 6.90 7.26
N ASN A 82 -17.02 7.68 6.17
CA ASN A 82 -18.10 7.60 5.19
C ASN A 82 -17.69 6.92 3.87
N HIS A 83 -16.52 6.26 3.84
CA HIS A 83 -16.08 5.55 2.64
C HIS A 83 -17.05 4.40 2.33
N PRO A 84 -17.52 4.23 1.08
CA PRO A 84 -18.60 3.29 0.74
C PRO A 84 -18.18 1.81 0.77
N GLY A 85 -16.88 1.53 0.87
CA GLY A 85 -16.32 0.18 0.92
C GLY A 85 -15.44 -0.05 2.16
N PRO A 86 -14.97 -1.30 2.37
CA PRO A 86 -14.11 -1.63 3.50
C PRO A 86 -12.84 -0.78 3.52
N VAL A 87 -12.32 -0.55 4.72
CA VAL A 87 -11.10 0.22 4.99
C VAL A 87 -10.20 -0.64 5.86
N VAL A 88 -8.92 -0.66 5.52
CA VAL A 88 -7.86 -1.35 6.26
C VAL A 88 -6.88 -0.31 6.80
N VAL A 89 -6.09 -0.67 7.81
CA VAL A 89 -4.98 0.18 8.29
C VAL A 89 -3.69 -0.54 7.96
N LEU A 90 -2.86 0.07 7.11
CA LEU A 90 -1.60 -0.52 6.65
C LEU A 90 -0.44 -0.28 7.61
N ALA A 91 -0.52 0.77 8.43
CA ALA A 91 0.47 1.06 9.48
C ALA A 91 -0.12 1.90 10.62
N ASP A 92 0.48 1.79 11.81
CA ASP A 92 0.27 2.68 12.96
C ASP A 92 1.63 3.09 13.56
N TRP A 93 1.83 4.40 13.71
CA TRP A 93 3.05 4.98 14.29
C TRP A 93 2.84 5.54 15.70
N GLY A 94 1.86 5.03 16.45
CA GLY A 94 1.64 5.40 17.85
C GLY A 94 1.01 6.78 18.01
N GLY A 95 -0.02 7.04 17.21
CA GLY A 95 -0.75 8.32 17.23
C GLY A 95 -1.25 8.75 15.84
N TRP A 96 -0.74 8.12 14.79
CA TRP A 96 -1.17 8.31 13.41
C TRP A 96 -1.35 6.96 12.75
N CYS A 97 -2.55 6.71 12.24
CA CYS A 97 -2.83 5.50 11.45
C CYS A 97 -2.75 5.82 9.96
N ASP A 98 -2.48 4.80 9.16
CA ASP A 98 -2.50 4.87 7.71
C ASP A 98 -3.69 4.07 7.14
N PRO A 99 -4.92 4.64 7.14
CA PRO A 99 -6.12 3.95 6.68
C PRO A 99 -6.28 4.05 5.16
N TRP A 100 -6.53 2.92 4.51
CA TRP A 100 -6.68 2.80 3.05
C TRP A 100 -8.02 2.15 2.71
N PRO A 101 -8.71 2.60 1.65
CA PRO A 101 -9.73 1.78 1.01
C PRO A 101 -9.15 0.39 0.71
N ALA A 102 -9.85 -0.68 1.09
CA ALA A 102 -9.40 -2.06 0.92
C ALA A 102 -9.03 -2.39 -0.55
N ASN A 103 -9.77 -1.79 -1.49
CA ASN A 103 -9.56 -1.95 -2.92
C ASN A 103 -8.56 -0.94 -3.55
N ALA A 104 -7.93 -0.09 -2.74
CA ALA A 104 -6.83 0.73 -3.21
C ALA A 104 -5.64 -0.17 -3.58
N LEU A 105 -4.85 0.26 -4.57
CA LEU A 105 -3.66 -0.47 -4.98
C LEU A 105 -2.45 0.07 -4.23
N ALA A 106 -1.55 -0.81 -3.81
CA ALA A 106 -0.25 -0.50 -3.26
C ALA A 106 0.84 -1.21 -4.08
N LEU A 107 1.94 -0.51 -4.32
CA LEU A 107 3.17 -1.13 -4.80
C LEU A 107 3.99 -1.53 -3.58
N ILE A 108 4.27 -2.82 -3.43
CA ILE A 108 4.97 -3.37 -2.27
C ILE A 108 6.12 -4.26 -2.70
N ILE A 109 7.10 -4.46 -1.83
CA ILE A 109 7.99 -5.63 -1.86
C ILE A 109 7.49 -6.60 -0.79
N PRO A 110 6.99 -7.79 -1.18
CA PRO A 110 6.53 -8.80 -0.23
C PRO A 110 7.65 -9.27 0.70
N THR A 111 7.33 -9.68 1.93
CA THR A 111 8.31 -10.32 2.82
C THR A 111 8.97 -11.53 2.18
N GLU A 112 10.20 -11.85 2.58
CA GLU A 112 10.90 -13.04 2.06
C GLU A 112 10.08 -14.32 2.26
N GLU A 113 9.40 -14.48 3.40
CA GLU A 113 8.57 -15.66 3.64
C GLU A 113 7.40 -15.75 2.64
N ARG A 114 6.79 -14.62 2.30
CA ARG A 114 5.72 -14.55 1.30
C ARG A 114 6.25 -14.88 -0.08
N GLN A 115 7.41 -14.33 -0.46
CA GLN A 115 8.05 -14.64 -1.74
C GLN A 115 8.40 -16.14 -1.88
N ILE A 116 8.83 -16.80 -0.80
CA ILE A 116 9.11 -18.25 -0.80
C ILE A 116 7.83 -19.04 -1.02
N ARG A 117 6.73 -18.68 -0.35
CA ARG A 117 5.43 -19.37 -0.48
C ARG A 117 4.83 -19.24 -1.87
N GLU A 118 5.01 -18.11 -2.54
CA GLU A 118 4.50 -17.87 -3.90
C GLU A 118 5.28 -18.66 -4.98
N LYS A 119 6.47 -19.16 -4.65
CA LYS A 119 7.33 -19.94 -5.57
C LYS A 119 7.16 -21.46 -5.46
N GLY A 120 6.50 -21.96 -4.40
CA GLY A 120 6.34 -23.39 -4.09
C GLY A 120 4.96 -23.92 -4.43
#